data_AF-A0A3C0NGR8-F1
#
_entry.id   AF-A0A3C0NGR8-F1
#
_cell.length_a   1.000
_cell.length_b   1.000
_cell.length_c   1.000
_cell.angle_alpha   90.00
_cell.angle_beta   90.00
_cell.angle_gamma   90.00
#
_symmetry.space_group_name_H-M   'P 1'
#
loop_
_entity.id
_entity.type
_entity.pdbx_description
1 polymer ?
#
loop_
_entity_poly.entity_id
_entity_poly.type
_entity_poly.pdbx_seq_one_letter_code
_entity_poly.pdbx_strand_id
1 'polypeptide(L)' 'VRYINPKTLEVTGMTRDGTFWIEEGQIAYPIKNLRFNQSLPEMLRDVEALSSVQRFGSSVVPGVRVKGFNFSSVTDSV' A
#
# COMPACT_ATOMS: atom_id res chain seq x y z
N VAL A 1 -5.42 -9.32 -0.29
CA VAL A 1 -3.97 -9.54 -0.07
C VAL A 1 -3.77 -10.95 0.43
N ARG A 2 -2.73 -11.65 0.01
CA ARG A 2 -2.40 -13.01 0.48
C ARG A 2 -0.92 -13.14 0.81
N TYR A 3 -0.56 -14.10 1.66
CA TYR A 3 0.83 -14.43 1.91
C TYR A 3 1.44 -15.20 0.73
N ILE A 4 2.67 -14.83 0.36
CA ILE A 4 3.56 -15.68 -0.44
C ILE A 4 4.28 -16.64 0.51
N ASN A 5 4.85 -16.08 1.59
CA ASN A 5 5.56 -16.85 2.60
C ASN A 5 5.21 -16.30 4.00
N PRO A 6 4.42 -17.04 4.80
CA PRO A 6 4.03 -16.59 6.13
C PRO A 6 5.19 -16.52 7.13
N LYS A 7 6.27 -17.28 6.93
CA LYS A 7 7.42 -17.28 7.86
C LYS A 7 8.24 -16.00 7.76
N THR A 8 8.39 -15.48 6.55
CA THR A 8 9.11 -14.24 6.25
C THR A 8 8.18 -13.02 6.18
N LEU A 9 6.87 -13.23 6.34
CA LEU A 9 5.83 -12.19 6.24
C LEU A 9 5.82 -11.47 4.88
N GLU A 10 6.11 -12.22 3.81
CA GLU A 10 6.01 -11.72 2.44
C GLU A 10 4.57 -11.83 1.95
N VAL A 11 4.04 -10.71 1.44
CA VAL A 11 2.67 -10.60 0.96
C VAL A 11 2.63 -10.14 -0.49
N THR A 12 1.60 -10.57 -1.22
CA THR A 12 1.29 -10.10 -2.55
C THR A 12 -0.15 -9.62 -2.64
N GLY A 13 -0.37 -8.61 -3.47
CA GLY A 13 -1.67 -8.03 -3.68
C GLY A 13 -1.72 -7.14 -4.89
N MET A 14 -2.88 -6.53 -5.05
CA MET A 14 -3.11 -5.45 -5.98
C MET A 14 -3.71 -4.31 -5.18
N THR A 15 -3.41 -3.08 -5.58
CA THR A 15 -4.24 -1.95 -5.17
C THR A 15 -5.66 -2.18 -5.73
N ARG A 16 -6.67 -1.69 -5.01
CA ARG A 16 -8.08 -1.79 -5.42
C ARG A 16 -8.66 -0.39 -5.41
N ASP A 17 -9.56 -0.12 -6.36
CA ASP A 17 -10.50 1.00 -6.43
C ASP A 17 -10.14 2.19 -5.53
N GLY A 18 -9.44 3.18 -6.10
CA GLY A 18 -9.01 4.39 -5.38
C GLY A 18 -7.50 4.52 -5.20
N THR A 19 -6.71 4.17 -6.22
CA THR A 19 -5.28 4.49 -6.26
C THR A 19 -5.09 5.82 -6.98
N PHE A 20 -4.39 6.76 -6.36
CA PHE A 20 -4.21 8.12 -6.88
C PHE A 20 -2.74 8.50 -6.90
N TRP A 21 -2.37 9.28 -7.91
CA TRP A 21 -1.08 9.97 -7.94
C TRP A 21 -1.13 11.18 -7.02
N ILE A 22 -0.08 11.37 -6.22
CA ILE A 22 0.11 12.55 -5.38
C ILE A 22 1.30 13.33 -5.91
N GLU A 23 1.10 14.60 -6.22
CA GLU A 23 2.11 15.53 -6.69
C GLU A 23 2.04 16.80 -5.84
N GLU A 24 3.19 17.27 -5.34
CA GLU A 24 3.29 18.45 -4.48
C GLU A 24 2.35 18.42 -3.24
N GLY A 25 2.08 17.23 -2.73
CA GLY A 25 1.19 17.03 -1.57
C GLY A 25 -0.30 17.07 -1.87
N GLN A 26 -0.70 17.13 -3.15
CA GLN A 26 -2.10 17.10 -3.59
C GLN A 26 -2.38 15.88 -4.46
N ILE A 27 -3.64 15.41 -4.45
CA ILE A 27 -4.09 14.37 -5.38
C ILE A 27 -4.14 14.98 -6.78
N ALA A 28 -3.36 14.44 -7.70
CA ALA A 28 -3.32 14.92 -9.08
C ALA A 28 -4.39 14.25 -9.95
N TYR A 29 -4.39 12.91 -10.02
CA TYR A 29 -5.33 12.12 -10.84
C TYR A 29 -5.35 10.64 -10.41
N PRO A 30 -6.43 9.89 -10.70
CA PRO A 30 -6.48 8.45 -10.47
C PRO A 30 -5.51 7.69 -11.39
N ILE A 31 -4.92 6.60 -10.90
CA ILE A 31 -4.05 5.72 -11.67
C ILE A 31 -4.60 4.30 -11.76
N LYS A 32 -4.08 3.52 -12.71
CA LYS A 32 -4.41 2.09 -12.85
C LYS A 32 -4.02 1.30 -11.60
N ASN A 33 -4.66 0.15 -11.42
CA ASN A 33 -4.31 -0.76 -10.34
C ASN A 33 -2.86 -1.26 -10.51
N LEU A 34 -2.14 -1.34 -9.39
CA LEU A 34 -0.75 -1.77 -9.34
C LEU A 34 -0.64 -3.07 -8.53
N ARG A 35 0.15 -4.02 -9.03
CA ARG A 35 0.55 -5.20 -8.27
C ARG A 35 1.72 -4.86 -7.38
N PHE A 36 1.73 -5.44 -6.18
CA PHE A 36 2.86 -5.36 -5.27
C PHE A 36 3.23 -6.73 -4.72
N ASN A 37 4.51 -6.88 -4.41
CA ASN A 37 5.06 -7.95 -3.59
C ASN A 37 5.94 -7.28 -2.53
N GLN A 38 5.62 -7.50 -1.25
CA GLN A 38 6.22 -6.71 -0.19
C GLN A 38 6.51 -7.58 1.04
N SER A 39 7.70 -7.40 1.63
CA SER A 39 8.02 -7.85 2.97
C SER A 39 7.45 -6.88 4.00
N LEU A 40 6.56 -7.36 4.89
CA LEU A 40 5.93 -6.51 5.90
C LEU A 40 6.96 -5.91 6.88
N PRO A 41 7.96 -6.65 7.41
CA PRO A 41 8.99 -6.07 8.27
C PRO A 41 9.79 -4.95 7.60
N GLU A 42 10.17 -5.14 6.34
CA GLU A 42 10.92 -4.11 5.59
C GLU A 42 10.05 -2.87 5.35
N MET A 43 8.78 -3.08 4.95
CA MET A 43 7.82 -1.99 4.79
C MET A 43 7.64 -1.18 6.09
N LEU A 44 7.54 -1.86 7.24
CA LEU A 44 7.34 -1.22 8.54
C LEU A 44 8.58 -0.45 9.01
N ARG A 45 9.79 -0.90 8.65
CA ARG A 45 11.03 -0.18 8.95
C ARG A 45 11.08 1.18 8.24
N ASP A 46 10.53 1.25 7.03
CA ASP A 46 10.65 2.43 6.15
C ASP A 46 9.40 3.35 6.22
N VAL A 47 8.64 3.27 7.32
CA VAL A 47 7.53 4.19 7.64
C VAL A 47 8.06 5.55 8.04
N GLU A 48 7.63 6.59 7.34
CA GLU A 48 8.07 7.97 7.57
C GLU A 48 7.05 8.83 8.31
N ALA A 49 5.75 8.52 8.17
CA ALA A 49 4.68 9.31 8.77
C ALA A 49 3.42 8.48 8.98
N LEU A 50 2.62 8.92 9.95
CA LEU A 50 1.30 8.37 10.27
C LEU A 50 0.26 9.48 10.19
N SER A 51 -0.93 9.16 9.69
CA SER A 51 -2.09 10.05 9.77
C SER A 51 -2.72 10.02 11.17
N SER A 52 -3.76 10.83 11.38
CA SER A 52 -4.69 10.59 12.48
C SER A 52 -5.29 9.18 12.37
N VAL A 53 -5.50 8.55 13.52
CA VAL A 53 -6.09 7.21 13.60
C VAL A 53 -7.56 7.27 13.22
N GLN A 54 -8.00 6.38 12.34
CA GLN A 54 -9.37 6.31 11.87
C GLN A 54 -9.90 4.88 11.92
N ARG A 55 -11.23 4.71 11.93
CA ARG A 55 -11.87 3.40 11.87
C ARG A 55 -11.95 2.94 10.41
N PHE A 56 -11.41 1.75 10.13
CA PHE A 56 -11.51 1.08 8.84
C PHE A 56 -12.09 -0.33 9.04
N GLY A 57 -13.39 -0.48 8.78
CA GLY A 57 -14.12 -1.71 9.08
C GLY A 57 -14.09 -2.06 10.57
N SER A 58 -13.63 -3.26 10.90
CA SER A 58 -13.46 -3.73 12.29
C SER A 58 -12.19 -3.22 12.97
N SER A 59 -11.29 -2.56 12.24
CA SER A 59 -9.99 -2.10 12.74
C SER A 59 -9.96 -0.59 12.98
N VAL A 60 -9.10 -0.15 13.90
CA VAL A 60 -8.83 1.26 14.18
C VAL A 60 -7.34 1.49 13.96
N VAL A 61 -6.99 2.13 12.85
CA VAL A 61 -5.61 2.23 12.35
C VAL A 61 -5.37 3.59 11.68
N PRO A 62 -4.13 4.12 11.70
CA PRO A 62 -3.78 5.28 10.89
C PRO A 62 -3.48 4.85 9.44
N GLY A 63 -3.57 5.80 8.52
CA GLY A 63 -2.87 5.73 7.24
C GLY A 63 -1.36 5.89 7.47
N VAL A 64 -0.57 5.28 6.59
CA VAL A 64 0.88 5.19 6.72
C VAL A 64 1.56 5.66 5.44
N ARG A 65 2.56 6.53 5.55
CA ARG A 65 3.45 6.87 4.44
C ARG A 65 4.71 6.02 4.54
N VAL A 66 4.92 5.13 3.56
CA VAL A 66 6.07 4.23 3.48
C VAL A 66 6.97 4.67 2.34
N LYS A 67 8.26 4.83 2.63
CA LYS A 67 9.27 5.09 1.60
C LYS A 67 9.59 3.80 0.83
N GLY A 68 9.67 3.90 -0.49
CA GLY A 68 10.17 2.80 -1.32
C GLY A 68 9.25 1.57 -1.40
N PHE A 69 7.94 1.75 -1.19
CA PHE A 69 6.97 0.67 -1.40
C PHE A 69 7.05 0.15 -2.84
N ASN A 70 7.25 -1.16 -3.01
CA ASN A 70 7.58 -1.72 -4.33
C ASN A 70 6.33 -2.18 -5.09
N PHE A 71 6.09 -1.55 -6.24
CA PHE A 71 5.11 -2.01 -7.22
C PHE A 71 5.81 -2.79 -8.33
N SER A 72 5.33 -4.01 -8.60
CA SER A 72 5.98 -4.93 -9.53
C SER A 72 5.44 -4.84 -10.96
N SER A 73 4.18 -4.44 -11.14
CA SER A 73 3.58 -4.31 -12.46
C SER A 73 2.30 -3.47 -12.43
N VAL A 74 1.93 -2.91 -13.58
CA VAL A 74 0.60 -2.35 -13.83
C VAL A 74 -0.35 -3.49 -14.20
N THR A 75 -1.62 -3.42 -13.77
CA THR A 75 -2.65 -4.38 -14.20
C THR A 75 -3.84 -3.65 -14.81
N ASP A 76 -4.33 -4.20 -15.93
CA ASP A 76 -5.58 -3.76 -16.56
C ASP A 76 -6.81 -4.49 -15.99
N SER A 77 -6.64 -5.32 -14.97
CA SER A 77 -7.75 -6.04 -14.35
C SER A 77 -8.62 -5.09 -13.53
N VAL A 78 -9.84 -4.90 -14.03
CA VAL A 78 -11.02 -4.36 -13.32
C VAL A 78 -11.54 -5.42 -12.34
#